data_AF-A0A2N3EIR3-F1
#
_entry.id   AF-A0A2N3EIR3-F1
#
_cell.length_a   1.000
_cell.length_b   1.000
_cell.length_c   1.000
_cell.angle_alpha   90.00
_cell.angle_beta   90.00
_cell.angle_gamma   90.00
#
_symmetry.space_group_name_H-M   'P 1'
#
loop_
_entity.id
_entity.type
_entity.pdbx_description
1 polymer ?
#
loop_
_entity_poly.entity_id
_entity_poly.type
_entity_poly.pdbx_seq_one_letter_code
_entity_poly.pdbx_strand_id
1 'polypeptide(L)'
;AMGFCLFNNIAIGALHARAVHGCERVAVVDFDVHHGNGTQAAFETNPNLLYASTHQWPLYPGTGRAGEHGLGNIYNRCLQPGAGSDEFRAAITDAIIPTLERFRPDFIFISAGFDAHMADPLANMRLTDEDYGWVTAELVRAATRLCGGRVVSALEGGYDLKALAASARAHVKALMLAA
;
A
#
# COMPACT_ATOMS: atom_id res chain seq x y z
N ALA A 1 4.34 -6.74 -18.55
CA ALA A 1 3.65 -7.63 -17.60
C ALA A 1 4.70 -8.43 -16.83
N MET A 2 4.60 -8.49 -15.50
CA MET A 2 5.49 -9.24 -14.61
C MET A 2 4.79 -9.50 -13.27
N GLY A 3 5.24 -10.49 -12.50
CA GLY A 3 4.70 -10.75 -11.15
C GLY A 3 3.19 -11.00 -11.10
N PHE A 4 2.66 -11.77 -12.06
CA PHE A 4 1.21 -12.06 -12.22
C PHE A 4 0.33 -10.86 -12.61
N CYS A 5 0.86 -9.63 -12.68
CA CYS A 5 0.13 -8.44 -13.12
C CYS A 5 0.22 -8.24 -14.65
N LEU A 6 -0.94 -8.16 -15.31
CA LEU A 6 -1.04 -7.81 -16.74
C LEU A 6 -1.07 -6.29 -16.96
N PHE A 7 -1.91 -5.62 -16.17
CA PHE A 7 -2.04 -4.16 -16.10
C PHE A 7 -1.87 -3.70 -14.66
N ASN A 8 -1.41 -2.47 -14.47
CA ASN A 8 -1.33 -1.87 -13.15
C ASN A 8 -2.69 -1.25 -12.78
N ASN A 9 -3.55 -2.04 -12.13
CA ASN A 9 -4.92 -1.66 -11.82
C ASN A 9 -4.97 -0.37 -10.96
N ILE A 10 -4.15 -0.30 -9.91
CA ILE A 10 -4.15 0.83 -8.98
C ILE A 10 -3.64 2.11 -9.66
N ALA A 11 -2.58 2.03 -10.48
CA ALA A 11 -2.05 3.18 -11.18
C ALA A 11 -3.04 3.69 -12.25
N ILE A 12 -3.74 2.79 -12.95
CA ILE A 12 -4.81 3.16 -13.88
C ILE A 12 -5.91 3.92 -13.14
N GLY A 13 -6.38 3.40 -12.00
CA GLY A 13 -7.39 4.07 -11.17
C GLY A 13 -6.94 5.45 -10.69
N ALA A 14 -5.71 5.55 -10.19
CA ALA A 14 -5.13 6.80 -9.71
C ALA A 14 -5.03 7.85 -10.83
N LEU A 15 -4.53 7.46 -12.01
CA LEU A 15 -4.45 8.34 -13.18
C LEU A 15 -5.83 8.73 -13.72
N HIS A 16 -6.81 7.83 -13.65
CA HIS A 16 -8.19 8.14 -14.01
C HIS A 16 -8.81 9.19 -13.08
N ALA A 17 -8.60 9.08 -11.76
CA ALA A 17 -9.05 10.09 -10.80
C ALA A 17 -8.48 11.49 -11.12
N ARG A 18 -7.24 11.57 -11.59
CA ARG A 18 -6.65 12.85 -12.02
C ARG A 18 -7.23 13.33 -13.34
N ALA A 19 -7.25 12.49 -14.35
CA ALA A 19 -7.61 12.87 -15.72
C ALA A 19 -9.11 13.18 -15.89
N VAL A 20 -9.99 12.48 -15.17
CA VAL A 20 -11.44 12.56 -15.35
C VAL A 20 -12.13 13.29 -14.19
N HIS A 21 -11.61 13.12 -12.96
CA HIS A 21 -12.24 13.68 -11.75
C HIS A 21 -11.46 14.87 -11.16
N GLY A 22 -10.38 15.31 -11.80
CA GLY A 22 -9.66 16.54 -11.42
C GLY A 22 -8.89 16.45 -10.11
N CYS A 23 -8.61 15.26 -9.58
CA CYS A 23 -7.70 15.13 -8.44
C CYS A 23 -6.30 15.63 -8.83
N GLU A 24 -5.74 16.58 -8.09
CA GLU A 24 -4.40 17.09 -8.40
C GLU A 24 -3.34 16.14 -7.88
N ARG A 25 -3.45 15.78 -6.59
CA ARG A 25 -2.52 14.92 -5.84
C ARG A 25 -3.19 13.60 -5.48
N VAL A 26 -2.62 12.49 -5.93
CA VAL A 26 -3.12 11.14 -5.59
C VAL A 26 -2.01 10.35 -4.92
N ALA A 27 -2.34 9.64 -3.84
CA ALA A 27 -1.41 8.77 -3.14
C ALA A 27 -1.82 7.31 -3.30
N VAL A 28 -0.87 6.44 -3.64
CA VAL A 28 -1.00 4.99 -3.51
C VAL A 28 -0.21 4.54 -2.30
N VAL A 29 -0.90 3.87 -1.37
CA VAL A 29 -0.30 3.14 -0.26
C VAL A 29 -0.34 1.66 -0.57
N ASP A 30 0.82 1.02 -0.52
CA ASP A 30 1.00 -0.36 -0.92
C ASP A 30 1.56 -1.18 0.24
N PHE A 31 0.78 -2.16 0.70
CA PHE A 31 1.19 -3.08 1.77
C PHE A 31 1.24 -4.53 1.31
N ASP A 32 1.21 -4.77 -0.02
CA ASP A 32 1.64 -6.06 -0.58
C ASP A 32 3.09 -6.35 -0.14
N VAL A 33 3.41 -7.61 0.13
CA VAL A 33 4.74 -7.97 0.63
C VAL A 33 5.83 -7.77 -0.42
N HIS A 34 5.46 -7.78 -1.70
CA HIS A 34 6.35 -7.53 -2.81
C HIS A 34 6.38 -6.03 -3.13
N HIS A 35 7.55 -5.53 -3.55
CA HIS A 35 7.61 -4.15 -4.01
C HIS A 35 6.76 -3.94 -5.27
N GLY A 36 5.81 -3.01 -5.20
CA GLY A 36 4.97 -2.53 -6.31
C GLY A 36 5.74 -1.71 -7.35
N ASN A 37 6.75 -2.32 -7.96
CA ASN A 37 7.68 -1.70 -8.89
C ASN A 37 6.99 -1.05 -10.11
N GLY A 38 5.84 -1.59 -10.53
CA GLY A 38 5.05 -1.01 -11.61
C GLY A 38 4.42 0.33 -11.23
N THR A 39 3.98 0.50 -9.97
CA THR A 39 3.39 1.76 -9.49
C THR A 39 4.48 2.79 -9.26
N GLN A 40 5.62 2.39 -8.69
CA GLN A 40 6.79 3.26 -8.57
C GLN A 40 7.19 3.82 -9.94
N ALA A 41 7.42 2.96 -10.94
CA ALA A 41 7.83 3.39 -12.28
C ALA A 41 6.82 4.34 -12.95
N ALA A 42 5.52 4.16 -12.70
CA ALA A 42 4.49 5.05 -13.21
C ALA A 42 4.49 6.43 -12.53
N PHE A 43 4.95 6.50 -11.28
CA PHE A 43 4.78 7.68 -10.42
C PHE A 43 6.08 8.48 -10.26
N GLU A 44 7.25 7.87 -10.33
CA GLU A 44 8.54 8.44 -9.93
C GLU A 44 8.95 9.74 -10.64
N THR A 45 8.38 10.02 -11.81
CA THR A 45 8.62 11.24 -12.60
C THR A 45 7.55 12.33 -12.45
N ASN A 46 6.56 12.13 -11.58
CA ASN A 46 5.47 13.08 -11.36
C ASN A 46 5.28 13.38 -9.86
N PRO A 47 5.64 14.60 -9.39
CA PRO A 47 5.60 14.93 -7.96
C PRO A 47 4.18 15.02 -7.39
N ASN A 48 3.14 14.98 -8.21
CA ASN A 48 1.74 14.96 -7.78
C ASN A 48 1.18 13.54 -7.64
N LEU A 49 2.02 12.51 -7.78
CA LEU A 49 1.68 11.11 -7.56
C LEU A 49 2.60 10.55 -6.49
N LEU A 50 2.07 10.23 -5.32
CA LEU A 50 2.83 9.63 -4.23
C LEU A 50 2.73 8.11 -4.28
N TYR A 51 3.87 7.41 -4.21
CA TYR A 51 3.93 5.98 -3.93
C TYR A 51 4.61 5.78 -2.57
N ALA A 52 3.89 5.20 -1.63
CA ALA A 52 4.40 4.88 -0.30
C ALA A 52 4.13 3.40 -0.01
N SER A 53 5.17 2.63 0.25
CA SER A 53 5.04 1.17 0.41
C SER A 53 5.75 0.64 1.64
N THR A 54 5.24 -0.48 2.14
CA THR A 54 5.99 -1.41 2.98
C THR A 54 6.14 -2.71 2.22
N HIS A 55 7.34 -3.28 2.15
CA HIS A 55 7.54 -4.58 1.49
C HIS A 55 8.76 -5.30 2.08
N GLN A 56 8.80 -6.63 1.97
CA GLN A 56 9.95 -7.39 2.41
C GLN A 56 11.17 -7.10 1.52
N TRP A 57 12.33 -6.89 2.13
CA TRP A 57 13.59 -6.76 1.41
C TRP A 57 14.71 -7.53 2.12
N PRO A 58 15.48 -8.37 1.40
CA PRO A 58 15.36 -8.68 -0.03
C PRO A 58 14.18 -9.64 -0.35
N LEU A 59 13.51 -9.42 -1.49
CA LEU A 59 12.50 -10.32 -2.08
C LEU A 59 12.33 -9.99 -3.58
N TYR A 60 11.64 -10.85 -4.34
CA TYR A 60 11.13 -10.46 -5.67
C TYR A 60 10.36 -9.12 -5.56
N PRO A 61 10.47 -8.20 -6.53
CA PRO A 61 11.19 -8.27 -7.81
C PRO A 61 12.67 -7.86 -7.76
N GLY A 62 13.26 -7.67 -6.57
CA GLY A 62 14.66 -7.22 -6.43
C GLY A 62 14.88 -5.72 -6.63
N THR A 63 13.80 -4.92 -6.53
CA THR A 63 13.81 -3.45 -6.59
C THR A 63 13.11 -2.85 -5.36
N GLY A 64 13.01 -1.52 -5.25
CA GLY A 64 12.29 -0.86 -4.15
C GLY A 64 13.19 -0.52 -2.98
N ARG A 65 14.47 -0.24 -3.22
CA ARG A 65 15.39 0.10 -2.13
C ARG A 65 14.95 1.39 -1.44
N ALA A 66 15.21 1.49 -0.14
CA ALA A 66 14.88 2.67 0.67
C ALA A 66 15.51 3.99 0.17
N GLY A 67 16.59 3.92 -0.63
CA GLY A 67 17.25 5.10 -1.23
C GLY A 67 16.65 5.54 -2.58
N GLU A 68 15.62 4.86 -3.08
CA GLU A 68 14.91 5.24 -4.30
C GLU A 68 13.83 6.27 -3.93
N HIS A 69 14.02 7.53 -4.34
CA HIS A 69 13.18 8.66 -3.90
C HIS A 69 12.34 9.31 -5.02
N GLY A 70 12.58 8.94 -6.29
CA GLY A 70 11.98 9.65 -7.43
C GLY A 70 12.25 11.16 -7.35
N LEU A 71 11.21 11.97 -7.53
CA LEU A 71 11.25 13.43 -7.32
C LEU A 71 10.92 13.83 -5.87
N GLY A 72 11.15 12.94 -4.90
CA GLY A 72 10.73 13.09 -3.50
C GLY A 72 9.33 12.52 -3.21
N ASN A 73 8.79 11.74 -4.14
CA ASN A 73 7.44 11.17 -4.14
C ASN A 73 7.41 9.63 -4.07
N ILE A 74 8.57 8.99 -3.91
CA ILE A 74 8.71 7.55 -3.72
C ILE A 74 9.23 7.28 -2.30
N TYR A 75 8.48 6.48 -1.54
CA TYR A 75 8.80 6.12 -0.16
C TYR A 75 8.71 4.62 0.04
N ASN A 76 9.86 3.96 -0.05
CA ASN A 76 9.98 2.53 0.16
C ASN A 76 10.41 2.22 1.61
N ARG A 77 9.55 1.54 2.37
CA ARG A 77 9.86 0.99 3.69
C ARG A 77 10.13 -0.50 3.59
N CYS A 78 11.41 -0.82 3.46
CA CYS A 78 11.94 -2.17 3.44
C CYS A 78 11.86 -2.82 4.83
N LEU A 79 11.11 -3.91 4.95
CA LEU A 79 11.02 -4.73 6.16
C LEU A 79 11.90 -5.98 6.01
N GLN A 80 12.56 -6.39 7.09
CA GLN A 80 13.41 -7.59 7.08
C GLN A 80 12.56 -8.86 7.11
N PRO A 81 13.02 -9.98 6.50
CA PRO A 81 12.40 -11.29 6.71
C PRO A 81 12.20 -11.58 8.20
N GLY A 82 11.01 -12.06 8.56
CA GLY A 82 10.61 -12.34 9.93
C GLY A 82 9.96 -11.16 10.67
N ALA A 83 9.97 -9.95 10.10
CA ALA A 83 9.26 -8.80 10.68
C ALA A 83 7.76 -9.09 10.83
N GLY A 84 7.19 -8.66 11.95
CA GLY A 84 5.82 -8.92 12.33
C GLY A 84 5.03 -7.64 12.54
N SER A 85 4.00 -7.73 13.38
CA SER A 85 3.07 -6.64 13.65
C SER A 85 3.76 -5.36 14.13
N ASP A 86 4.75 -5.45 15.03
CA ASP A 86 5.39 -4.27 15.62
C ASP A 86 6.17 -3.46 14.57
N GLU A 87 7.02 -4.11 13.78
CA GLU A 87 7.81 -3.43 12.74
C GLU A 87 6.92 -2.88 11.63
N PHE A 88 5.88 -3.62 11.23
CA PHE A 88 4.93 -3.17 10.24
C PHE A 88 4.13 -1.96 10.73
N ARG A 89 3.60 -2.02 11.95
CA ARG A 89 2.84 -0.91 12.53
C ARG A 89 3.70 0.34 12.69
N ALA A 90 4.95 0.20 13.13
CA ALA A 90 5.91 1.30 13.19
C ALA A 90 6.19 1.90 11.80
N ALA A 91 6.37 1.06 10.77
CA ALA A 91 6.55 1.55 9.40
C ALA A 91 5.34 2.35 8.90
N ILE A 92 4.13 1.95 9.27
CA ILE A 92 2.92 2.71 8.96
C ILE A 92 2.86 4.03 9.76
N THR A 93 2.95 3.98 11.09
CA THR A 93 2.74 5.15 11.97
C THR A 93 3.86 6.18 11.85
N ASP A 94 5.10 5.74 11.74
CA ASP A 94 6.26 6.61 11.86
C ASP A 94 6.76 7.09 10.49
N ALA A 95 6.31 6.44 9.42
CA ALA A 95 6.74 6.74 8.06
C ALA A 95 5.61 6.98 7.06
N ILE A 96 4.71 6.02 6.85
CA ILE A 96 3.68 6.14 5.79
C ILE A 96 2.69 7.26 6.12
N ILE A 97 2.10 7.27 7.33
CA ILE A 97 1.14 8.30 7.73
C ILE A 97 1.74 9.72 7.68
N PRO A 98 2.92 10.00 8.27
CA PRO A 98 3.55 11.32 8.16
C PRO A 98 3.85 11.74 6.72
N THR A 99 4.13 10.77 5.83
CA THR A 99 4.35 11.06 4.41
C THR A 99 3.07 11.49 3.71
N LEU A 100 1.95 10.82 3.98
CA LEU A 100 0.63 11.24 3.48
C LEU A 100 0.26 12.64 3.97
N GLU A 101 0.53 12.95 5.24
CA GLU A 101 0.26 14.27 5.82
C GLU A 101 1.04 15.39 5.14
N ARG A 102 2.33 15.18 4.86
CA ARG A 102 3.15 16.15 4.12
C ARG A 102 2.68 16.31 2.68
N PHE A 103 2.29 15.21 2.04
CA PHE A 103 1.85 15.19 0.65
C PHE A 103 0.46 15.82 0.44
N ARG A 104 -0.44 15.72 1.43
CA ARG A 104 -1.82 16.24 1.40
C ARG A 104 -2.58 15.75 0.15
N PRO A 105 -2.80 14.43 0.00
CA PRO A 105 -3.48 13.87 -1.17
C PRO A 105 -4.93 14.36 -1.24
N ASP A 106 -5.47 14.40 -2.45
CA ASP A 106 -6.90 14.59 -2.69
C ASP A 106 -7.64 13.25 -2.71
N PHE A 107 -6.94 12.12 -2.84
CA PHE A 107 -7.49 10.76 -2.85
C PHE A 107 -6.39 9.76 -2.47
N ILE A 108 -6.70 8.83 -1.56
CA ILE A 108 -5.85 7.69 -1.21
C ILE A 108 -6.32 6.42 -1.92
N PHE A 109 -5.39 5.73 -2.56
CA PHE A 109 -5.56 4.44 -3.20
C PHE A 109 -4.76 3.39 -2.41
N ILE A 110 -5.31 2.20 -2.24
CA ILE A 110 -4.66 1.11 -1.50
C ILE A 110 -4.41 -0.06 -2.45
N SER A 111 -3.14 -0.45 -2.60
CA SER A 111 -2.75 -1.75 -3.15
C SER A 111 -2.77 -2.75 -2.00
N ALA A 112 -3.84 -3.54 -1.93
CA ALA A 112 -4.14 -4.42 -0.81
C ALA A 112 -3.72 -5.86 -1.12
N GLY A 113 -2.42 -6.14 -0.97
CA GLY A 113 -1.88 -7.49 -0.93
C GLY A 113 -1.92 -8.06 0.50
N PHE A 114 -2.26 -9.34 0.62
CA PHE A 114 -2.38 -10.04 1.91
C PHE A 114 -1.32 -11.13 2.12
N ASP A 115 -0.27 -11.10 1.31
CA ASP A 115 0.84 -12.06 1.26
C ASP A 115 1.99 -11.76 2.25
N ALA A 116 1.90 -10.68 3.01
CA ALA A 116 2.74 -10.48 4.20
C ALA A 116 2.23 -11.29 5.43
N HIS A 117 1.13 -12.03 5.27
CA HIS A 117 0.56 -12.86 6.34
C HIS A 117 1.51 -14.00 6.67
N MET A 118 1.63 -14.36 7.96
CA MET A 118 2.55 -15.40 8.46
C MET A 118 2.34 -16.81 7.88
N ALA A 119 1.23 -17.02 7.17
CA ALA A 119 0.86 -18.29 6.57
C ALA A 119 1.11 -18.32 5.06
N ASP A 120 1.43 -17.17 4.46
CA ASP A 120 1.62 -17.06 3.02
C ASP A 120 2.91 -17.76 2.58
N PRO A 121 2.87 -18.56 1.49
CA PRO A 121 4.05 -19.31 1.04
C PRO A 121 5.08 -18.47 0.27
N LEU A 122 4.76 -17.24 -0.16
CA LEU A 122 5.62 -16.48 -1.07
C LEU A 122 6.54 -15.46 -0.39
N ALA A 123 6.38 -15.24 0.91
CA ALA A 123 7.22 -14.36 1.70
C ALA A 123 7.51 -14.91 3.10
N ASN A 124 8.29 -14.16 3.88
CA ASN A 124 8.75 -14.54 5.21
C ASN A 124 8.34 -13.51 6.28
N MET A 125 7.28 -12.75 6.03
CA MET A 125 6.71 -11.82 7.00
C MET A 125 5.82 -12.56 8.01
N ARG A 126 5.47 -11.90 9.11
CA ARG A 126 4.69 -12.50 10.20
C ARG A 126 3.45 -11.68 10.56
N LEU A 127 2.79 -11.07 9.58
CA LEU A 127 1.55 -10.36 9.84
C LEU A 127 0.38 -11.32 10.10
N THR A 128 -0.63 -10.79 10.78
CA THR A 128 -1.90 -11.46 11.06
C THR A 128 -3.06 -10.72 10.38
N ASP A 129 -4.25 -11.32 10.33
CA ASP A 129 -5.45 -10.65 9.81
C ASP A 129 -5.82 -9.39 10.60
N GLU A 130 -5.47 -9.32 11.88
CA GLU A 130 -5.66 -8.11 12.71
C GLU A 130 -4.81 -6.93 12.22
N ASP A 131 -3.61 -7.17 11.71
CA ASP A 131 -2.73 -6.11 11.20
C ASP A 131 -3.29 -5.45 9.94
N TYR A 132 -3.92 -6.24 9.07
CA TYR A 132 -4.61 -5.72 7.88
C TYR A 132 -5.86 -4.90 8.25
N GLY A 133 -6.63 -5.35 9.26
CA GLY A 133 -7.72 -4.55 9.80
C GLY A 133 -7.23 -3.23 10.40
N TRP A 134 -6.13 -3.27 11.15
CA TRP A 134 -5.52 -2.11 11.79
C TRP A 134 -4.98 -1.09 10.77
N VAL A 135 -4.17 -1.51 9.79
CA VAL A 135 -3.59 -0.59 8.79
C VAL A 135 -4.67 0.08 7.97
N THR A 136 -5.72 -0.68 7.64
CA THR A 136 -6.88 -0.13 6.92
C THR A 136 -7.57 0.95 7.74
N ALA A 137 -7.80 0.71 9.03
CA ALA A 137 -8.41 1.70 9.91
C ALA A 137 -7.54 2.97 10.03
N GLU A 138 -6.21 2.86 10.08
CA GLU A 138 -5.31 4.02 10.06
C GLU A 138 -5.39 4.79 8.74
N LEU A 139 -5.38 4.08 7.60
CA LEU A 139 -5.47 4.71 6.29
C LEU A 139 -6.82 5.39 6.04
N VAL A 140 -7.92 4.82 6.53
CA VAL A 140 -9.23 5.50 6.47
C VAL A 140 -9.24 6.72 7.37
N ARG A 141 -8.71 6.65 8.60
CA ARG A 141 -8.57 7.84 9.47
C ARG A 141 -7.76 8.95 8.79
N ALA A 142 -6.66 8.59 8.13
CA ALA A 142 -5.87 9.51 7.35
C ALA A 142 -6.69 10.10 6.18
N ALA A 143 -7.42 9.26 5.44
CA ALA A 143 -8.28 9.70 4.34
C ALA A 143 -9.37 10.68 4.81
N THR A 144 -10.04 10.40 5.93
CA THR A 144 -11.05 11.28 6.53
C THR A 144 -10.47 12.67 6.82
N ARG A 145 -9.27 12.72 7.38
CA ARG A 145 -8.61 13.98 7.74
C ARG A 145 -8.00 14.73 6.55
N LEU A 146 -7.43 14.01 5.59
CA LEU A 146 -6.61 14.60 4.52
C LEU A 146 -7.38 14.81 3.21
N CYS A 147 -8.33 13.93 2.89
CA CYS A 147 -9.02 13.91 1.61
C CYS A 147 -10.53 13.64 1.74
N GLY A 148 -11.15 14.05 2.84
CA GLY A 148 -12.61 13.96 3.04
C GLY A 148 -13.15 12.54 2.94
N GLY A 149 -12.37 11.55 3.38
CA GLY A 149 -12.76 10.13 3.41
C GLY A 149 -12.63 9.42 2.07
N ARG A 150 -12.10 10.06 1.02
CA ARG A 150 -11.92 9.44 -0.29
C ARG A 150 -10.80 8.40 -0.24
N VAL A 151 -11.21 7.14 -0.21
CA VAL A 151 -10.34 5.96 -0.24
C VAL A 151 -10.89 4.92 -1.21
N VAL A 152 -10.02 4.26 -1.95
CA VAL A 152 -10.35 3.10 -2.77
C VAL A 152 -9.26 2.06 -2.60
N SER A 153 -9.64 0.79 -2.65
CA SER A 153 -8.74 -0.34 -2.47
C SER A 153 -8.89 -1.30 -3.63
N ALA A 154 -7.78 -1.88 -4.09
CA ALA A 154 -7.76 -2.98 -5.05
C ALA A 154 -6.96 -4.15 -4.48
N LEU A 155 -7.48 -5.36 -4.65
CA LEU A 155 -6.79 -6.59 -4.28
C LEU A 155 -5.53 -6.77 -5.15
N GLU A 156 -4.41 -7.10 -4.52
CA GLU A 156 -3.14 -7.48 -5.17
C GLU A 156 -2.82 -8.96 -4.88
N GLY A 157 -1.75 -9.26 -4.11
CA GLY A 157 -1.33 -10.60 -3.72
C GLY A 157 -2.07 -11.22 -2.53
N GLY A 158 -1.68 -12.45 -2.19
CA GLY A 158 -2.25 -13.27 -1.11
C GLY A 158 -2.57 -14.68 -1.60
N TYR A 159 -1.85 -15.67 -1.07
CA TYR A 159 -1.73 -17.00 -1.68
C TYR A 159 -2.05 -18.15 -0.73
N ASP A 160 -2.11 -17.93 0.59
CA ASP A 160 -2.83 -18.83 1.49
C ASP A 160 -4.32 -18.49 1.54
N LEU A 161 -5.18 -19.43 1.15
CA LEU A 161 -6.62 -19.18 0.97
C LEU A 161 -7.34 -18.79 2.27
N LYS A 162 -6.92 -19.33 3.41
CA LYS A 162 -7.58 -19.05 4.70
C LYS A 162 -7.13 -17.69 5.23
N ALA A 163 -5.84 -17.42 5.17
CA ALA A 163 -5.25 -16.14 5.53
C ALA A 163 -5.78 -15.00 4.65
N LEU A 164 -5.83 -15.21 3.32
CA LEU A 164 -6.39 -14.24 2.38
C LEU A 164 -7.84 -13.90 2.73
N ALA A 165 -8.69 -14.92 2.94
CA ALA A 165 -10.09 -14.70 3.28
C ALA A 165 -10.26 -13.95 4.61
N ALA A 166 -9.49 -14.32 5.64
CA ALA A 166 -9.54 -13.66 6.95
C ALA A 166 -9.05 -12.20 6.88
N SER A 167 -7.93 -11.97 6.19
CA SER A 167 -7.30 -10.65 6.05
C SER A 167 -8.14 -9.71 5.21
N ALA A 168 -8.67 -10.17 4.07
CA ALA A 168 -9.59 -9.39 3.24
C ALA A 168 -10.88 -9.04 3.99
N ARG A 169 -11.42 -9.97 4.79
CA ARG A 169 -12.57 -9.70 5.66
C ARG A 169 -12.25 -8.61 6.70
N ALA A 170 -11.08 -8.67 7.34
CA ALA A 170 -10.66 -7.66 8.30
C ALA A 170 -10.48 -6.28 7.64
N HIS A 171 -9.85 -6.23 6.47
CA HIS A 171 -9.70 -5.02 5.64
C HIS A 171 -11.06 -4.41 5.27
N VAL A 172 -11.97 -5.18 4.68
CA VAL A 172 -13.29 -4.67 4.27
C VAL A 172 -14.13 -4.24 5.48
N LYS A 173 -14.08 -4.97 6.60
CA LYS A 173 -14.77 -4.56 7.84
C LYS A 173 -14.27 -3.20 8.33
N ALA A 174 -12.96 -2.95 8.27
CA ALA A 174 -12.40 -1.65 8.65
C ALA A 174 -12.81 -0.52 7.69
N LEU A 175 -12.89 -0.78 6.37
CA LEU A 175 -13.43 0.18 5.40
C LEU A 175 -14.88 0.57 5.71
N MET A 176 -15.72 -0.40 6.09
CA MET A 176 -17.15 -0.17 6.36
C MET A 176 -17.41 0.60 7.67
N LEU A 177 -16.59 0.40 8.70
CA LEU A 177 -16.81 0.98 10.03
C LEU A 177 -16.42 2.46 10.13
N ALA A 178 -15.74 2.99 9.13
CA ALA A 178 -15.28 4.37 9.11
C ALA A 178 -15.98 5.24 8.04
N ALA A 179 -17.03 4.69 7.41
CA ALA A 179 -17.97 5.38 6.53
C ALA A 179 -19.16 5.98 7.32
#